data_AF-A0A6J2PEW9-F1
#
_entry.id   AF-A0A6J2PEW9-F1
#
_cell.length_a   1.000
_cell.length_b   1.000
_cell.length_c   1.000
_cell.angle_alpha   90.00
_cell.angle_beta   90.00
_cell.angle_gamma   90.00
#
_symmetry.space_group_name_H-M   'P 1'
#
loop_
_entity.id
_entity.type
_entity.pdbx_description
1 polymer ?
#
loop_
_entity_poly.entity_id
_entity_poly.type
_entity_poly.pdbx_seq_one_letter_code
_entity_poly.pdbx_strand_id
1 'polypeptide(L)'
;SFPLSDLLIQTSASQVQLIFINPLKTGLYRICFHGNSSRKFSLVVPLLNGSVVSKRILGFLVRETVINCCHRRRLESDSAPPPHVRRKHMINDIILRYRLRLSEPAFYSALFQDP
;
A
#
# COMPACT_ATOMS: atom_id res chain seq x y z
N SER A 1 2.66 24.18 -21.10
CA SER A 1 3.47 23.49 -20.07
C SER A 1 2.56 22.92 -19.01
N PHE A 2 2.75 21.66 -18.61
CA PHE A 2 1.99 21.06 -17.51
C PHE A 2 2.33 21.81 -16.20
N PRO A 3 1.37 22.22 -15.36
CA PRO A 3 1.61 23.07 -14.20
C PRO A 3 2.20 22.24 -13.04
N LEU A 4 3.44 21.79 -13.22
CA LEU A 4 4.17 20.98 -12.23
C LEU A 4 4.35 21.76 -10.91
N SER A 5 4.58 23.07 -11.00
CA SER A 5 4.71 23.95 -9.84
C SER A 5 3.46 23.93 -8.95
N ASP A 6 2.27 23.98 -9.54
CA ASP A 6 1.01 24.07 -8.78
C ASP A 6 0.68 22.74 -8.07
N LEU A 7 0.99 21.62 -8.72
CA LEU A 7 0.86 20.29 -8.11
C LEU A 7 1.86 20.11 -6.95
N LEU A 8 3.10 20.58 -7.13
CA LEU A 8 4.14 20.46 -6.10
C LEU A 8 3.87 21.38 -4.89
N ILE A 9 3.32 22.57 -5.11
CA ILE A 9 2.96 23.53 -4.05
C ILE A 9 1.77 23.02 -3.22
N GLN A 10 0.77 22.39 -3.84
CA GLN A 10 -0.35 21.77 -3.13
C GLN A 10 0.03 20.49 -2.35
N THR A 11 1.14 19.83 -2.72
CA THR A 11 1.61 18.60 -2.05
C THR A 11 2.48 18.84 -0.81
N SER A 12 2.40 20.02 -0.18
CA SER A 12 2.87 20.24 1.19
C SER A 12 2.22 19.27 2.22
N ALA A 13 1.24 18.47 1.80
CA ALA A 13 0.85 17.21 2.43
C ALA A 13 1.89 16.09 2.15
N SER A 14 2.73 15.85 3.15
CA SER A 14 3.89 14.93 3.28
C SER A 14 3.83 13.48 2.77
N GLN A 15 2.86 13.06 1.94
CA GLN A 15 2.56 11.65 1.65
C GLN A 15 2.46 11.24 0.18
N VAL A 16 2.60 12.16 -0.79
CA VAL A 16 2.43 11.85 -2.21
C VAL A 16 3.79 11.57 -2.89
N GLN A 17 3.85 10.48 -3.65
CA GLN A 17 4.98 10.12 -4.52
C GLN A 17 4.53 10.20 -5.98
N LEU A 18 5.23 10.99 -6.78
CA LEU A 18 5.02 11.14 -8.22
C LEU A 18 5.96 10.21 -8.99
N ILE A 19 5.44 9.61 -10.06
CA ILE A 19 6.17 8.77 -11.00
C ILE A 19 5.98 9.36 -12.40
N PHE A 20 7.04 9.92 -12.96
CA PHE A 20 7.07 10.43 -14.32
C PHE A 20 7.49 9.32 -15.28
N ILE A 21 6.74 9.21 -16.39
CA ILE A 21 6.97 8.23 -17.45
C ILE A 21 7.20 9.01 -18.74
N ASN A 22 8.46 9.07 -19.18
CA ASN A 22 8.87 9.90 -20.31
C ASN A 22 9.22 9.02 -21.52
N PRO A 23 8.50 9.09 -22.65
CA PRO A 23 8.87 8.37 -23.86
C PRO A 23 10.19 8.91 -24.43
N LEU A 24 11.03 8.02 -24.95
CA LEU A 24 12.28 8.33 -25.64
C LEU A 24 12.13 8.09 -27.14
N LYS A 25 12.97 8.76 -27.94
CA LYS A 25 13.03 8.55 -29.40
C LYS A 25 13.35 7.09 -29.80
N THR A 26 13.92 6.31 -28.88
CA THR A 26 14.23 4.89 -29.05
C THR A 26 13.02 3.97 -28.91
N GLY A 27 11.83 4.49 -28.56
CA GLY A 27 10.64 3.67 -28.24
C GLY A 27 10.65 3.07 -26.82
N LEU A 28 11.67 3.40 -26.02
CA LEU A 28 11.75 3.08 -24.59
C LEU A 28 11.15 4.21 -23.74
N TYR A 29 11.00 3.96 -22.45
CA TYR A 29 10.45 4.92 -21.49
C TYR A 29 11.41 5.13 -20.33
N ARG A 30 11.71 6.39 -20.01
CA ARG A 30 12.49 6.81 -18.84
C ARG A 30 11.57 7.05 -17.65
N ILE A 31 11.90 6.47 -16.52
CA ILE A 31 11.17 6.60 -15.25
C ILE A 31 11.89 7.58 -14.35
N CYS A 32 11.15 8.54 -13.78
CA CYS A 32 11.67 9.45 -12.78
C CYS A 32 10.74 9.53 -11.57
N PHE A 33 11.29 9.45 -10.37
CA PHE A 33 10.54 9.55 -9.11
C PHE A 33 10.73 10.94 -8.50
N HIS A 34 9.65 11.55 -8.03
CA HIS A 34 9.67 12.85 -7.34
C HIS A 34 8.69 12.86 -6.17
N GLY A 35 9.07 13.44 -5.03
CA GLY A 35 8.27 13.43 -3.80
C GLY A 35 9.13 13.20 -2.55
N ASN A 36 8.49 13.08 -1.38
CA ASN A 36 9.20 12.98 -0.10
C ASN A 36 10.13 11.75 -0.07
N SER A 37 11.42 12.06 -0.16
CA SER A 37 12.57 11.15 -0.16
C SER A 37 12.76 10.45 1.17
N SER A 38 11.90 9.49 1.52
CA SER A 38 12.43 8.38 2.32
C SER A 38 13.48 7.71 1.42
N ARG A 39 14.77 7.94 1.71
CA ARG A 39 15.94 7.42 0.95
C ARG A 39 15.90 5.90 0.74
N LYS A 40 14.96 5.23 1.40
CA LYS A 40 14.67 3.80 1.35
C LYS A 40 13.73 3.41 0.18
N PHE A 41 13.15 4.37 -0.56
CA PHE A 41 12.40 4.10 -1.81
C PHE A 41 13.25 3.48 -2.90
N SER A 42 14.52 3.86 -2.99
CA SER A 42 15.48 3.23 -3.91
C SER A 42 15.86 1.80 -3.52
N LEU A 43 15.54 1.35 -2.31
CA LEU A 43 15.91 0.02 -1.81
C LEU A 43 14.86 -1.05 -2.12
N VAL A 44 13.72 -0.69 -2.69
CA VAL A 44 12.62 -1.64 -2.94
C VAL A 44 12.18 -1.55 -4.38
N VAL A 45 12.83 -2.30 -5.27
CA VAL A 45 12.63 -2.09 -6.70
C VAL A 45 12.78 -3.31 -7.58
N PRO A 46 11.91 -3.33 -8.60
CA PRO A 46 12.28 -3.51 -9.99
C PRO A 46 12.71 -2.20 -10.73
N LEU A 47 12.22 -1.00 -10.39
CA LEU A 47 12.51 0.28 -11.11
C LEU A 47 13.21 1.39 -10.30
N LEU A 48 14.45 1.71 -10.63
CA LEU A 48 15.21 2.81 -10.02
C LEU A 48 14.91 4.17 -10.68
N ASN A 49 15.21 5.26 -9.98
CA ASN A 49 15.15 6.59 -10.57
C ASN A 49 16.11 6.70 -11.75
N GLY A 50 15.61 7.13 -12.90
CA GLY A 50 16.38 7.20 -14.14
C GLY A 50 16.36 5.90 -14.97
N SER A 51 15.73 4.82 -14.49
CA SER A 51 15.57 3.57 -15.24
C SER A 51 14.93 3.80 -16.61
N VAL A 52 15.40 3.05 -17.60
CA VAL A 52 14.84 3.04 -18.96
C VAL A 52 14.30 1.65 -19.25
N VAL A 53 13.02 1.56 -19.62
CA VAL A 53 12.32 0.28 -19.76
C VAL A 53 11.52 0.19 -21.06
N SER A 54 11.28 -1.02 -21.52
CA SER A 54 10.48 -1.27 -22.72
C SER A 54 8.99 -1.09 -22.44
N LYS A 55 8.24 -0.69 -23.46
CA LYS A 55 6.77 -0.51 -23.39
C LYS A 55 6.04 -1.75 -22.89
N ARG A 56 6.52 -2.95 -23.26
CA ARG A 56 5.85 -4.23 -22.96
C ARG A 56 5.80 -4.53 -21.46
N ILE A 57 6.87 -4.23 -20.73
CA ILE A 57 7.00 -4.55 -19.30
C ILE A 57 6.74 -3.34 -18.40
N LEU A 58 6.69 -2.14 -18.98
CA LEU A 58 6.54 -0.87 -18.26
C LEU A 58 5.39 -0.89 -17.25
N GLY A 59 4.19 -1.30 -17.68
CA GLY A 59 3.01 -1.32 -16.82
C GLY A 59 3.18 -2.22 -15.60
N PHE A 60 3.72 -3.43 -15.81
CA PHE A 60 4.01 -4.37 -14.74
C PHE A 60 5.03 -3.80 -13.74
N LEU A 61 6.16 -3.29 -14.24
CA LEU A 61 7.23 -2.78 -13.40
C LEU A 61 6.81 -1.55 -12.55
N VAL A 62 6.00 -0.65 -13.13
CA VAL A 62 5.46 0.51 -12.41
C VAL A 62 4.50 0.04 -11.30
N ARG A 63 3.61 -0.90 -11.61
CA ARG A 63 2.67 -1.45 -10.62
C ARG A 63 3.39 -2.10 -9.44
N GLU A 64 4.35 -2.98 -9.71
CA GLU A 64 5.11 -3.66 -8.66
C GLU A 64 5.90 -2.67 -7.81
N THR A 65 6.52 -1.67 -8.44
CA THR A 65 7.21 -0.59 -7.71
C THR A 65 6.25 0.15 -6.76
N VAL A 66 5.04 0.49 -7.21
CA VAL A 66 4.03 1.17 -6.39
C VAL A 66 3.54 0.29 -5.23
N ILE A 67 3.22 -0.98 -5.48
CA ILE A 67 2.76 -1.91 -4.43
C ILE A 67 3.84 -2.07 -3.36
N ASN A 68 5.08 -2.29 -3.78
CA ASN A 68 6.23 -2.42 -2.91
C ASN A 68 6.49 -1.15 -2.08
N CYS A 69 6.38 0.01 -2.71
CA CYS A 69 6.42 1.32 -2.03
C CYS A 69 5.37 1.41 -0.92
N CYS A 70 4.13 1.04 -1.19
CA CYS A 70 3.04 1.04 -0.21
C CYS A 70 3.28 0.04 0.94
N HIS A 71 3.75 -1.17 0.63
CA HIS A 71 4.08 -2.17 1.64
C HIS A 71 5.19 -1.69 2.57
N ARG A 72 6.25 -1.06 2.05
CA ARG A 72 7.31 -0.52 2.91
C ARG A 72 6.84 0.68 3.71
N ARG A 73 6.06 1.60 3.14
CA ARG A 73 5.45 2.71 3.92
C ARG A 73 4.62 2.19 5.10
N ARG A 74 3.87 1.09 4.91
CA ARG A 74 3.13 0.44 6.00
C ARG A 74 4.05 -0.10 7.10
N LEU A 75 5.22 -0.64 6.75
CA LEU A 75 6.19 -1.14 7.71
C LEU A 75 6.95 -0.03 8.45
N GLU A 76 7.15 1.13 7.81
CA GLU A 76 7.82 2.30 8.40
C GLU A 76 6.88 3.12 9.32
N SER A 77 5.57 2.86 9.28
CA SER A 77 4.61 3.53 10.15
C SER A 77 4.60 2.87 11.53
N ASP A 78 5.12 3.57 12.54
CA ASP A 78 5.13 3.09 13.95
C ASP A 78 3.71 2.80 14.48
N SER A 79 2.69 3.40 13.86
CA SER A 79 1.28 3.18 14.18
C SER A 79 0.67 1.92 13.56
N ALA A 80 1.40 1.17 12.72
CA ALA A 80 0.88 -0.01 12.05
C ALA A 80 1.36 -1.30 12.77
N PRO A 81 0.55 -1.88 13.68
CA PRO A 81 0.92 -3.14 14.32
C PRO A 81 1.12 -4.24 13.27
N PRO A 82 2.07 -5.17 13.48
CA PRO A 82 2.30 -6.28 12.59
C PRO A 82 1.01 -7.07 12.27
N PRO A 83 0.91 -7.74 11.11
CA PRO A 83 -0.30 -8.46 10.71
C PRO A 83 -0.84 -9.45 11.76
N HIS A 84 0.06 -10.15 12.46
CA HIS A 84 -0.32 -11.09 13.51
C HIS A 84 -0.91 -10.38 14.75
N VAL A 85 -0.39 -9.19 15.11
CA VAL A 85 -0.93 -8.37 16.20
C VAL A 85 -2.31 -7.84 15.83
N ARG A 86 -2.49 -7.35 14.59
CA ARG A 86 -3.80 -6.91 14.09
C ARG A 86 -4.83 -8.04 14.11
N ARG A 87 -4.42 -9.23 13.68
CA ARG A 87 -5.27 -10.43 13.71
C ARG A 87 -5.69 -10.78 15.14
N LYS A 88 -4.76 -10.72 16.11
CA LYS A 88 -5.06 -10.96 17.53
C LYS A 88 -6.10 -9.97 18.07
N HIS A 89 -5.97 -8.69 17.76
CA HIS A 89 -6.95 -7.67 18.17
C HIS A 89 -8.34 -7.95 17.59
N MET A 90 -8.44 -8.23 16.29
CA MET A 90 -9.73 -8.58 15.67
C MET A 90 -10.38 -9.83 16.29
N ILE A 91 -9.59 -10.86 16.58
CA ILE A 91 -10.10 -12.06 17.27
C ILE A 91 -10.64 -11.69 18.65
N ASN A 92 -9.91 -10.89 19.40
CA ASN A 92 -10.38 -10.41 20.71
C ASN A 92 -11.66 -9.58 20.58
N ASP A 93 -11.78 -8.71 19.58
CA ASP A 93 -13.00 -7.91 19.34
C ASP A 93 -14.20 -8.80 19.04
N ILE A 94 -14.02 -9.83 18.22
CA ILE A 94 -15.07 -10.83 17.93
C ILE A 94 -15.49 -11.54 19.22
N ILE A 95 -14.52 -11.99 20.03
CA ILE A 95 -14.80 -12.63 21.31
C ILE A 95 -15.54 -11.66 22.22
N LEU A 96 -15.09 -10.41 22.37
CA LEU A 96 -15.75 -9.43 23.24
C LEU A 96 -17.17 -9.12 22.78
N ARG A 97 -17.41 -9.05 21.47
CA ARG A 97 -18.71 -8.69 20.90
C ARG A 97 -19.73 -9.83 20.92
N TYR A 98 -19.28 -11.07 20.74
CA TYR A 98 -20.16 -12.21 20.50
C TYR A 98 -20.00 -13.36 21.50
N ARG A 99 -19.13 -13.24 22.52
CA ARG A 99 -19.00 -14.29 23.52
C ARG A 99 -20.30 -14.45 24.31
N LEU A 100 -20.91 -15.61 24.15
CA LEU A 100 -21.98 -16.08 25.01
C LEU A 100 -21.45 -17.19 25.92
N ARG A 101 -21.80 -17.14 27.20
CA ARG A 101 -21.57 -18.25 28.13
C ARG A 101 -22.86 -19.07 28.22
N LEU A 102 -22.98 -20.09 27.39
CA LEU A 102 -24.14 -20.96 27.32
C LEU A 102 -23.78 -22.35 27.85
N SER A 103 -24.76 -23.03 28.46
CA SER A 103 -24.66 -24.49 28.61
C SER A 103 -24.72 -25.15 27.25
N GLU A 104 -24.19 -26.37 27.12
CA GLU A 104 -24.19 -27.10 25.86
C GLU A 104 -25.59 -27.20 25.20
N PRO A 105 -26.68 -27.53 25.92
CA PRO A 105 -28.03 -27.54 25.33
C PRO A 105 -28.50 -26.16 24.84
N ALA A 106 -28.16 -25.09 25.56
CA ALA A 106 -28.52 -23.72 25.20
C ALA A 106 -27.72 -23.22 23.98
N PHE A 107 -26.47 -23.67 23.84
CA PHE A 107 -25.64 -23.39 22.67
C PHE A 107 -26.25 -23.99 21.40
N TYR A 108 -26.61 -25.28 21.41
CA TYR A 108 -27.23 -25.91 20.24
C TYR A 108 -28.58 -25.31 19.90
N SER A 109 -29.38 -24.95 20.90
CA SER A 109 -30.67 -24.30 20.68
C SER A 109 -30.52 -22.94 19.98
N ALA A 110 -29.50 -22.14 20.35
CA ALA A 110 -29.25 -20.83 19.76
C ALA A 110 -28.72 -20.87 18.31
N LEU A 111 -28.13 -21.98 17.86
CA LEU A 111 -27.63 -22.12 16.48
C LEU A 111 -28.73 -22.17 15.41
N PHE A 112 -29.93 -22.60 15.80
CA PHE A 112 -31.06 -22.83 14.89
C PHE A 112 -32.24 -21.87 15.13
N GLN A 113 -32.04 -20.81 15.91
CA GLN A 113 -33.02 -19.74 16.00
C GLN A 113 -32.85 -18.83 14.77
N ASP A 114 -33.91 -18.73 13.96
CA ASP A 114 -33.98 -17.74 12.89
C ASP A 114 -33.91 -16.31 13.47
N PRO A 115 -33.27 -15.36 12.78
CA PRO A 115 -33.03 -14.00 13.26
C PRO A 115 -34.30 -13.18 13.48
#